data_AF-A0A9X3H1E6-F1
#
_entry.id   AF-A0A9X3H1E6-F1
#
_cell.length_a   1.000
_cell.length_b   1.000
_cell.length_c   1.000
_cell.angle_alpha   90.00
_cell.angle_beta   90.00
_cell.angle_gamma   90.00
#
_symmetry.space_group_name_H-M   'P 1'
#
loop_
_entity.id
_entity.type
_entity.pdbx_description
1 polymer ?
#
loop_
_entity_poly.entity_id
_entity_poly.type
_entity_poly.pdbx_seq_one_letter_code
_entity_poly.pdbx_strand_id
1 'polypeptide(L)'
;MIVIVHGRPTAAFYTVIFVFLPSQTTLHRQDQMTRRLVESPITTRSARAALPIGLHWRGIDHDIHLGYRKGRAGGRWLVRWYQQANKGYKRIELGDADDVFDVGTLDYRAATQAAVAAVSQARKKVAADAVGPVPTVRLSVEGYIAARNARKSATENRESKSDAESTLKKHVLGDEALCSTRLDELSEGQLVDWRSALDPSLKASRRRRIANDLKAALNAAHRADRRRLPPDFGEIIKVGLAAEGEMVETGEVARDNQILDDDIVRQIVSTAIEQDPDLGRMILCLAATGARFSQLRRMKVRDAQLSMRRLLVPHSRKGRNRSAGYSPVRIGPDVIEALRPMVAGRRADEPLLERWRHKQVGPAEWVRDRRGEWTSAAELTRPWAALCEKLGLGGVVPYALRHSSIVRGIAAGLPIRLVAAMHDTSVAMIEKHYSRWIVEGLEDLTARAIIPLSGAPVSQAA
;
A
#
# COMPACT_ATOMS: atom_id res chain seq x y z
N MET A 1 20.60 50.26 38.31
CA MET A 1 21.88 50.80 38.81
C MET A 1 22.80 49.61 39.06
N ILE A 2 23.92 49.57 38.33
CA ILE A 2 25.09 48.67 38.43
C ILE A 2 24.84 47.20 37.97
N VAL A 3 25.30 46.64 36.82
CA VAL A 3 26.55 46.71 35.99
C VAL A 3 27.55 45.58 36.29
N ILE A 4 27.62 44.61 35.34
CA ILE A 4 28.81 43.85 34.82
C ILE A 4 29.47 42.88 35.86
N VAL A 5 30.18 41.76 35.60
CA VAL A 5 31.10 41.32 34.53
C VAL A 5 31.30 39.78 34.53
N HIS A 6 31.67 39.28 33.36
CA HIS A 6 32.21 37.96 33.01
C HIS A 6 33.28 37.35 33.93
N GLY A 7 33.36 36.02 33.94
CA GLY A 7 34.57 35.26 34.24
C GLY A 7 34.42 33.76 33.99
N ARG A 8 35.08 33.23 32.96
CA ARG A 8 35.34 31.78 32.79
C ARG A 8 36.35 31.31 33.87
N PRO A 9 36.33 30.01 34.22
CA PRO A 9 37.60 29.25 34.24
C PRO A 9 37.43 27.88 33.55
N THR A 10 38.17 27.59 32.46
CA THR A 10 39.43 26.82 32.40
C THR A 10 39.30 25.34 32.77
N ALA A 11 39.52 24.51 31.75
CA ALA A 11 39.63 23.06 31.82
C ALA A 11 40.84 22.63 32.66
N ALA A 12 40.59 21.78 33.66
CA ALA A 12 41.63 21.03 34.34
C ALA A 12 41.69 19.63 33.72
N PHE A 13 42.77 19.35 32.98
CA PHE A 13 43.15 18.02 32.57
C PHE A 13 43.67 17.26 33.79
N TYR A 14 42.94 16.24 34.24
CA TYR A 14 43.48 15.25 35.17
C TYR A 14 44.11 14.11 34.36
N THR A 15 45.44 14.12 34.27
CA THR A 15 46.23 12.96 33.82
C THR A 15 46.31 11.97 34.99
N VAL A 16 45.61 10.85 34.89
CA VAL A 16 45.76 9.71 35.81
C VAL A 16 46.90 8.83 35.30
N ILE A 17 48.03 8.84 36.02
CA ILE A 17 49.15 7.92 35.80
C ILE A 17 48.82 6.61 36.50
N PHE A 18 48.55 5.54 35.73
CA PHE A 18 48.50 4.18 36.27
C PHE A 18 49.90 3.57 36.27
N VAL A 19 50.46 3.39 37.46
CA VAL A 19 51.68 2.61 37.70
C VAL A 19 51.32 1.12 37.63
N PHE A 20 51.87 0.42 36.64
CA PHE A 20 51.71 -1.02 36.47
C PHE A 20 52.78 -1.75 37.32
N LEU A 21 52.38 -2.35 38.43
CA LEU A 21 53.19 -3.37 39.11
C LEU A 21 52.91 -4.74 38.45
N PRO A 22 53.93 -5.52 38.05
CA PRO A 22 53.71 -6.86 37.52
C PRO A 22 53.46 -7.83 38.69
N SER A 23 52.20 -8.19 38.91
CA SER A 23 51.86 -9.37 39.71
C SER A 23 52.15 -10.61 38.87
N GLN A 24 53.20 -11.36 39.22
CA GLN A 24 53.41 -12.71 38.71
C GLN A 24 52.32 -13.62 39.27
N THR A 25 51.21 -13.72 38.54
CA THR A 25 50.22 -14.76 38.77
C THR A 25 50.57 -15.91 37.83
N THR A 26 51.21 -16.93 38.39
CA THR A 26 51.46 -18.22 37.75
C THR A 26 50.12 -18.84 37.34
N LEU A 27 49.72 -18.62 36.08
CA LEU A 27 48.62 -19.35 35.46
C LEU A 27 49.03 -20.82 35.37
N HIS A 28 48.53 -21.63 36.32
CA HIS A 28 48.37 -23.05 36.11
C HIS A 28 47.48 -23.24 34.88
N ARG A 29 48.14 -23.44 33.73
CA ARG A 29 47.53 -23.98 32.51
C ARG A 29 47.11 -25.40 32.84
N GLN A 30 45.92 -25.56 33.40
CA GLN A 30 45.22 -26.84 33.33
C GLN A 30 45.05 -27.14 31.85
N ASP A 31 45.84 -28.09 31.38
CA ASP A 31 45.80 -28.64 30.05
C ASP A 31 44.40 -29.25 29.86
N GLN A 32 43.47 -28.47 29.29
CA GLN A 32 42.22 -29.01 28.78
C GLN A 32 42.63 -29.95 27.65
N MET A 33 42.70 -31.25 27.96
CA MET A 33 42.82 -32.30 26.97
C MET A 33 41.75 -32.07 25.89
N THR A 34 42.19 -31.55 24.74
CA THR A 34 41.41 -31.51 23.52
C THR A 34 40.99 -32.94 23.22
N ARG A 35 39.72 -33.30 23.50
CA ARG A 35 39.15 -34.57 23.05
C ARG A 35 39.24 -34.58 21.53
N ARG A 36 40.29 -35.21 21.01
CA ARG A 36 40.53 -35.37 19.58
C ARG A 36 39.34 -36.12 19.01
N LEU A 37 38.74 -35.57 17.96
CA LEU A 37 37.65 -36.24 17.26
C LEU A 37 38.14 -37.60 16.77
N VAL A 38 37.43 -38.66 17.13
CA VAL A 38 37.61 -39.97 16.51
C VAL A 38 36.93 -39.92 15.15
N GLU A 39 37.72 -39.94 14.08
CA GLU A 39 37.19 -39.90 12.72
C GLU A 39 36.75 -41.28 12.25
N SER A 40 35.53 -41.36 11.74
CA SER A 40 35.00 -42.58 11.12
C SER A 40 35.20 -42.54 9.59
N PRO A 41 35.50 -43.69 8.96
CA PRO A 41 35.58 -43.79 7.51
C PRO A 41 34.17 -43.80 6.89
N ILE A 42 33.62 -42.61 6.59
CA ILE A 42 32.25 -42.42 6.05
C ILE A 42 32.22 -42.00 4.57
N THR A 43 33.38 -41.91 3.92
CA THR A 43 33.55 -41.28 2.60
C THR A 43 33.00 -42.11 1.44
N THR A 44 33.05 -43.44 1.53
CA THR A 44 32.58 -44.36 0.48
C THR A 44 31.45 -45.25 1.01
N ARG A 45 30.60 -45.76 0.10
CA ARG A 45 29.51 -46.71 0.45
C ARG A 45 30.05 -47.93 1.19
N SER A 46 31.11 -48.54 0.67
CA SER A 46 31.74 -49.72 1.29
C SER A 46 32.26 -49.43 2.70
N ALA A 47 32.85 -48.25 2.92
CA ALA A 47 33.31 -47.85 4.24
C ALA A 47 32.14 -47.64 5.22
N ARG A 48 31.04 -47.03 4.77
CA ARG A 48 29.82 -46.87 5.57
C ARG A 48 29.13 -48.20 5.88
N ALA A 49 29.15 -49.14 4.94
CA ALA A 49 28.61 -50.48 5.11
C ALA A 49 29.36 -51.30 6.18
N ALA A 50 30.66 -51.04 6.40
CA ALA A 50 31.46 -51.71 7.43
C ALA A 50 31.30 -51.13 8.85
N LEU A 51 30.70 -49.94 9.01
CA LEU A 51 30.57 -49.29 10.32
C LEU A 51 29.53 -49.99 11.23
N PRO A 52 29.68 -49.97 12.57
CA PRO A 52 28.63 -50.43 13.47
C PRO A 52 27.41 -49.49 13.41
N ILE A 53 26.23 -50.00 13.79
CA ILE A 53 25.01 -49.18 13.90
C ILE A 53 25.26 -48.09 14.94
N GLY A 54 25.00 -46.84 14.58
CA GLY A 54 25.31 -45.71 15.45
C GLY A 54 25.64 -44.42 14.69
N LEU A 55 26.15 -43.44 15.42
CA LEU A 55 26.48 -42.12 14.89
C LEU A 55 27.99 -41.97 14.73
N HIS A 56 28.40 -41.72 13.50
CA HIS A 56 29.79 -41.63 13.07
C HIS A 56 30.12 -40.22 12.62
N TRP A 57 31.29 -39.69 12.99
CA TRP A 57 31.67 -38.31 12.68
C TRP A 57 32.96 -38.25 11.88
N ARG A 58 33.06 -37.26 11.01
CA ARG A 58 34.29 -36.90 10.28
C ARG A 58 34.42 -35.39 10.20
N GLY A 59 35.62 -34.85 10.38
CA GLY A 59 35.87 -33.42 10.22
C GLY A 59 35.68 -32.97 8.77
N ILE A 60 35.04 -31.82 8.58
CA ILE A 60 35.10 -31.05 7.32
C ILE A 60 36.07 -29.88 7.52
N ASP A 61 35.93 -29.17 8.63
CA ASP A 61 36.74 -28.01 9.03
C ASP A 61 36.92 -28.05 10.57
N HIS A 62 37.75 -27.15 11.13
CA HIS A 62 38.07 -27.09 12.56
C HIS A 62 36.83 -27.10 13.46
N ASP A 63 35.75 -26.46 13.03
CA ASP A 63 34.52 -26.33 13.79
C ASP A 63 33.29 -26.92 13.11
N ILE A 64 33.44 -27.61 11.96
CA ILE A 64 32.35 -28.26 11.20
C ILE A 64 32.64 -29.74 11.05
N HIS A 65 31.66 -30.57 11.44
CA HIS A 65 31.75 -32.02 11.36
C HIS A 65 30.56 -32.62 10.62
N LEU A 66 30.85 -33.51 9.68
CA LEU A 66 29.85 -34.33 9.01
C LEU A 66 29.57 -35.58 9.84
N GLY A 67 28.29 -35.84 10.09
CA GLY A 67 27.79 -36.99 10.80
C GLY A 67 27.08 -37.93 9.85
N TYR A 68 27.33 -39.22 10.00
CA TYR A 68 26.59 -40.29 9.35
C TYR A 68 25.95 -41.16 10.42
N ARG A 69 24.62 -41.16 10.50
CA ARG A 69 23.86 -42.06 11.38
C ARG A 69 23.49 -43.31 10.61
N LYS A 70 24.14 -44.41 10.92
CA LYS A 70 23.84 -45.73 10.35
C LYS A 70 22.60 -46.33 11.01
N GLY A 71 21.56 -46.60 10.23
CA GLY A 71 20.40 -47.39 10.63
C GLY A 71 20.50 -48.84 10.14
N ARG A 72 19.43 -49.62 10.39
CA ARG A 72 19.34 -51.02 9.91
C ARG A 72 19.13 -51.14 8.40
N ALA A 73 18.46 -50.16 7.79
CA ALA A 73 18.02 -50.19 6.39
C ALA A 73 18.52 -48.98 5.57
N GLY A 74 19.58 -48.30 6.02
CA GLY A 74 20.11 -47.10 5.38
C GLY A 74 20.64 -46.08 6.40
N GLY A 75 21.41 -45.11 5.91
CA GLY A 75 21.98 -44.06 6.74
C GLY A 75 21.39 -42.68 6.49
N ARG A 76 21.55 -41.78 7.46
CA ARG A 76 21.20 -40.36 7.35
C ARG A 76 22.42 -39.48 7.59
N TRP A 77 22.51 -38.40 6.84
CA TRP A 77 23.52 -37.36 7.01
C TRP A 77 23.06 -36.30 8.02
N LEU A 78 23.99 -35.87 8.85
CA LEU A 78 23.83 -34.79 9.81
C LEU A 78 25.05 -33.88 9.71
N VAL A 79 24.91 -32.62 10.09
CA VAL A 79 26.04 -31.72 10.34
C VAL A 79 25.98 -31.24 11.77
N ARG A 80 27.14 -31.14 12.42
CA ARG A 80 27.28 -30.36 13.65
C ARG A 80 28.37 -29.32 13.48
N TRP A 81 28.17 -28.16 14.10
CA TRP A 81 29.19 -27.13 14.17
C TRP A 81 29.23 -26.47 15.55
N TYR A 82 30.41 -26.00 15.93
CA TYR A 82 30.59 -25.35 17.21
C TYR A 82 29.98 -23.95 17.19
N GLN A 83 29.20 -23.62 18.22
CA GLN A 83 28.68 -22.28 18.45
C GLN A 83 29.31 -21.71 19.72
N GLN A 84 30.18 -20.72 19.56
CA GLN A 84 30.86 -20.06 20.66
C GLN A 84 29.88 -19.43 21.67
N ALA A 85 28.76 -18.87 21.18
CA ALA A 85 27.73 -18.24 22.00
C ALA A 85 27.10 -19.19 23.04
N ASN A 86 26.89 -20.46 22.67
CA ASN A 86 26.24 -21.46 23.54
C ASN A 86 27.23 -22.46 24.16
N LYS A 87 28.55 -22.24 23.97
CA LYS A 87 29.64 -23.15 24.39
C LYS A 87 29.34 -24.62 24.06
N GLY A 88 28.80 -24.90 22.87
CA GLY A 88 28.33 -26.24 22.49
C GLY A 88 28.17 -26.45 20.98
N TYR A 89 27.84 -27.67 20.58
CA TYR A 89 27.59 -28.02 19.18
C TYR A 89 26.10 -27.93 18.84
N LYS A 90 25.76 -27.18 17.78
CA LYS A 90 24.43 -27.26 17.16
C LYS A 90 24.44 -28.34 16.08
N ARG A 91 23.32 -29.04 15.90
CA ARG A 91 23.18 -30.16 14.95
C ARG A 91 21.94 -29.99 14.08
N ILE A 92 22.07 -30.30 12.79
CA ILE A 92 20.97 -30.34 11.81
C ILE A 92 21.06 -31.65 11.02
N GLU A 93 19.91 -32.24 10.67
CA GLU A 93 19.83 -33.37 9.72
C GLU A 93 19.81 -32.84 8.28
N LEU A 94 20.59 -33.44 7.39
CA LEU A 94 20.75 -32.99 6.00
C LEU A 94 19.88 -33.79 5.03
N GLY A 95 19.69 -35.09 5.28
CA GLY A 95 18.92 -35.99 4.41
C GLY A 95 19.39 -37.43 4.48
N ASP A 96 18.80 -38.28 3.66
CA ASP A 96 19.16 -39.70 3.55
C ASP A 96 20.44 -39.89 2.72
N ALA A 97 21.23 -40.90 3.09
CA ALA A 97 22.44 -41.27 2.38
C ALA A 97 22.14 -42.19 1.19
N ASP A 98 23.00 -42.15 0.18
CA ASP A 98 22.92 -42.93 -1.05
C ASP A 98 23.24 -44.43 -0.87
N ASP A 99 22.95 -44.99 0.31
CA ASP A 99 23.32 -46.37 0.64
C ASP A 99 22.39 -47.41 -0.01
N VAL A 100 21.14 -47.03 -0.30
CA VAL A 100 20.09 -47.94 -0.82
C VAL A 100 19.52 -47.45 -2.15
N PHE A 101 19.32 -46.14 -2.30
CA PHE A 101 18.77 -45.53 -3.51
C PHE A 101 19.69 -44.40 -3.97
N ASP A 102 19.77 -44.19 -5.28
CA ASP A 102 20.58 -43.11 -5.88
C ASP A 102 19.77 -41.82 -6.10
N VAL A 103 18.44 -41.93 -6.19
CA VAL A 103 17.56 -40.78 -6.48
C VAL A 103 17.04 -40.19 -5.18
N GLY A 104 17.19 -38.88 -4.99
CA GLY A 104 16.72 -38.15 -3.81
C GLY A 104 17.56 -38.34 -2.55
N THR A 105 18.73 -38.99 -2.66
CA THR A 105 19.69 -39.22 -1.58
C THR A 105 20.96 -38.41 -1.79
N LEU A 106 21.78 -38.30 -0.75
CA LEU A 106 23.03 -37.55 -0.78
C LEU A 106 24.22 -38.51 -0.72
N ASP A 107 25.13 -38.41 -1.69
CA ASP A 107 26.46 -38.99 -1.59
C ASP A 107 27.34 -38.19 -0.61
N TYR A 108 28.56 -38.67 -0.31
CA TYR A 108 29.46 -37.98 0.61
C TYR A 108 29.81 -36.55 0.17
N ARG A 109 29.98 -36.32 -1.14
CA ARG A 109 30.36 -35.01 -1.68
C ARG A 109 29.19 -34.03 -1.58
N ALA A 110 28.00 -34.44 -1.99
CA ALA A 110 26.75 -33.71 -1.89
C ALA A 110 26.41 -33.42 -0.42
N ALA A 111 26.57 -34.40 0.48
CA ALA A 111 26.38 -34.21 1.92
C ALA A 111 27.38 -33.22 2.51
N THR A 112 28.64 -33.25 2.08
CA THR A 112 29.66 -32.28 2.51
C THR A 112 29.33 -30.87 2.03
N GLN A 113 28.91 -30.70 0.76
CA GLN A 113 28.47 -29.41 0.24
C GLN A 113 27.22 -28.89 0.96
N ALA A 114 26.23 -29.75 1.18
CA ALA A 114 25.02 -29.43 1.93
C ALA A 114 25.34 -29.03 3.38
N ALA A 115 26.29 -29.72 4.03
CA ALA A 115 26.75 -29.39 5.37
C ALA A 115 27.37 -27.99 5.45
N VAL A 116 28.29 -27.66 4.55
CA VAL A 116 28.93 -26.33 4.49
C VAL A 116 27.90 -25.24 4.21
N ALA A 117 26.97 -25.48 3.27
CA ALA A 117 25.90 -24.54 2.94
C ALA A 117 24.97 -24.30 4.14
N ALA A 118 24.52 -25.37 4.82
CA ALA A 118 23.66 -25.28 6.00
C ALA A 118 24.32 -24.54 7.16
N VAL A 119 25.60 -24.79 7.43
CA VAL A 119 26.35 -24.08 8.49
C VAL A 119 26.56 -22.62 8.12
N SER A 120 26.93 -22.32 6.87
CA SER A 120 27.08 -20.94 6.39
C SER A 120 25.77 -20.16 6.53
N GLN A 121 24.64 -20.76 6.15
CA GLN A 121 23.32 -20.16 6.32
C GLN A 121 22.97 -19.95 7.81
N ALA A 122 23.23 -20.94 8.66
CA ALA A 122 22.98 -20.83 10.10
C ALA A 122 23.84 -19.74 10.76
N ARG A 123 25.11 -19.60 10.36
CA ARG A 123 26.00 -18.53 10.83
C ARG A 123 25.53 -17.16 10.34
N LYS A 124 25.11 -17.04 9.07
CA LYS A 124 24.52 -15.81 8.53
C LYS A 124 23.27 -15.39 9.30
N LYS A 125 22.39 -16.34 9.66
CA LYS A 125 21.21 -16.07 10.52
C LYS A 125 21.62 -15.52 11.88
N VAL A 126 22.54 -16.19 12.58
CA VAL A 126 23.03 -15.74 13.90
C VAL A 126 23.70 -14.35 13.82
N ALA A 127 24.52 -14.11 12.78
CA ALA A 127 25.14 -12.81 12.57
C ALA A 127 24.11 -11.71 12.25
N ALA A 128 23.06 -12.02 11.48
CA ALA A 128 21.96 -11.09 11.22
C ALA A 128 21.19 -10.77 12.50
N ASP A 129 20.91 -11.77 13.35
CA ASP A 129 20.22 -11.57 14.63
C ASP A 129 21.06 -10.77 15.64
N ALA A 130 22.40 -10.86 15.58
CA ALA A 130 23.30 -10.06 16.41
C ALA A 130 23.26 -8.55 16.09
N VAL A 131 22.88 -8.18 14.86
CA VAL A 131 22.66 -6.77 14.44
C VAL A 131 21.29 -6.25 14.92
N GLY A 132 20.44 -7.11 15.49
CA GLY A 132 19.08 -6.85 15.95
C GLY A 132 18.11 -7.88 15.36
N PRO A 133 16.90 -8.08 15.90
CA PRO A 133 15.96 -9.06 15.35
C PRO A 133 15.47 -8.65 13.94
N VAL A 134 15.38 -9.61 13.01
CA VAL A 134 14.70 -9.36 11.72
C VAL A 134 13.23 -9.09 12.01
N PRO A 135 12.61 -8.06 11.39
CA PRO A 135 11.20 -7.78 11.60
C PRO A 135 10.31 -8.98 11.30
N THR A 136 9.19 -9.08 12.02
CA THR A 136 8.11 -10.00 11.69
C THR A 136 7.13 -9.35 10.72
N VAL A 137 6.23 -10.14 10.14
CA VAL A 137 5.10 -9.61 9.36
C VAL A 137 4.28 -8.64 10.22
N ARG A 138 4.02 -8.96 11.50
CA ARG A 138 3.31 -8.07 12.44
C ARG A 138 3.96 -6.70 12.52
N LEU A 139 5.25 -6.65 12.86
CA LEU A 139 5.98 -5.38 13.03
C LEU A 139 6.00 -4.56 11.74
N SER A 140 6.13 -5.24 10.60
CA SER A 140 6.12 -4.62 9.27
C SER A 140 4.77 -3.97 8.94
N VAL A 141 3.67 -4.67 9.26
CA VAL A 141 2.30 -4.19 9.04
C VAL A 141 1.98 -3.03 9.99
N GLU A 142 2.34 -3.13 11.27
CA GLU A 142 2.13 -2.07 12.26
C GLU A 142 2.92 -0.81 11.92
N GLY A 143 4.20 -0.95 11.55
CA GLY A 143 5.03 0.17 11.08
C GLY A 143 4.45 0.84 9.83
N TYR A 144 3.92 0.05 8.89
CA TYR A 144 3.24 0.58 7.71
C TYR A 144 1.95 1.35 8.06
N ILE A 145 1.12 0.82 8.97
CA ILE A 145 -0.08 1.48 9.47
C ILE A 145 0.29 2.81 10.12
N ALA A 146 1.27 2.81 11.03
CA ALA A 146 1.74 4.01 11.72
C ALA A 146 2.21 5.08 10.72
N ALA A 147 3.04 4.71 9.75
CA ALA A 147 3.51 5.61 8.71
C ALA A 147 2.37 6.17 7.84
N ARG A 148 1.32 5.37 7.58
CA ARG A 148 0.15 5.81 6.77
C ARG A 148 -0.77 6.73 7.57
N ASN A 149 -0.97 6.45 8.85
CA ASN A 149 -1.73 7.30 9.77
C ASN A 149 -1.02 8.64 10.01
N ALA A 150 0.29 8.64 10.19
CA ALA A 150 1.09 9.88 10.30
C ALA A 150 0.93 10.75 9.04
N ARG A 151 1.04 10.15 7.85
CA ARG A 151 0.82 10.85 6.57
C ARG A 151 -0.60 11.41 6.43
N LYS A 152 -1.62 10.65 6.82
CA LYS A 152 -3.02 11.09 6.78
C LYS A 152 -3.25 12.23 7.77
N SER A 153 -2.74 12.09 8.99
CA SER A 153 -2.87 13.09 10.05
C SER A 153 -2.18 14.41 9.68
N ALA A 154 -0.97 14.35 9.12
CA ALA A 154 -0.28 15.52 8.59
C ALA A 154 -1.05 16.21 7.44
N THR A 155 -1.78 15.44 6.62
CA THR A 155 -2.58 15.98 5.51
C THR A 155 -3.88 16.64 5.98
N GLU A 156 -4.48 16.10 7.04
CA GLU A 156 -5.77 16.55 7.58
C GLU A 156 -5.62 17.51 8.76
N ASN A 157 -4.39 17.79 9.20
CA ASN A 157 -4.05 18.59 10.37
C ASN A 157 -4.83 18.19 11.65
N ARG A 158 -5.05 16.88 11.82
CA ARG A 158 -5.72 16.27 12.96
C ARG A 158 -5.37 14.79 13.03
N GLU A 159 -5.54 14.17 14.19
CA GLU A 159 -5.35 12.73 14.30
C GLU A 159 -6.38 11.98 13.44
N SER A 160 -5.87 11.16 12.52
CA SER A 160 -6.69 10.45 11.55
C SER A 160 -6.16 9.06 11.25
N LYS A 161 -7.04 8.07 11.44
CA LYS A 161 -6.81 6.67 11.09
C LYS A 161 -7.05 6.44 9.60
N SER A 162 -6.15 5.69 8.96
CA SER A 162 -6.27 5.33 7.55
C SER A 162 -7.14 4.10 7.35
N ASP A 163 -7.81 3.98 6.20
CA ASP A 163 -8.70 2.83 5.90
C ASP A 163 -7.93 1.50 5.89
N ALA A 164 -6.62 1.56 5.60
CA ALA A 164 -5.74 0.40 5.65
C ALA A 164 -5.55 -0.10 7.09
N GLU A 165 -5.62 0.75 8.12
CA GLU A 165 -5.54 0.30 9.51
C GLU A 165 -6.66 -0.67 9.84
N SER A 166 -7.92 -0.28 9.61
CA SER A 166 -9.08 -1.13 9.86
C SER A 166 -9.02 -2.43 9.05
N THR A 167 -8.58 -2.32 7.80
CA THR A 167 -8.50 -3.45 6.86
C THR A 167 -7.42 -4.45 7.27
N LEU A 168 -6.19 -3.98 7.52
CA LEU A 168 -5.04 -4.81 7.91
C LEU A 168 -5.22 -5.38 9.31
N LYS A 169 -5.77 -4.61 10.26
CA LYS A 169 -6.10 -5.12 11.60
C LYS A 169 -7.07 -6.28 11.54
N LYS A 170 -8.13 -6.15 10.72
CA LYS A 170 -9.17 -7.18 10.62
C LYS A 170 -8.73 -8.42 9.85
N HIS A 171 -8.00 -8.25 8.75
CA HIS A 171 -7.77 -9.33 7.78
C HIS A 171 -6.32 -9.85 7.71
N VAL A 172 -5.38 -9.18 8.36
CA VAL A 172 -3.97 -9.63 8.41
C VAL A 172 -3.55 -9.88 9.84
N LEU A 173 -3.69 -8.89 10.74
CA LEU A 173 -3.21 -8.99 12.12
C LEU A 173 -3.97 -9.99 13.00
N GLY A 174 -5.09 -10.52 12.51
CA GLY A 174 -5.82 -11.62 13.12
C GLY A 174 -5.24 -13.01 12.81
N ASP A 175 -4.36 -13.13 11.80
CA ASP A 175 -3.67 -14.37 11.48
C ASP A 175 -2.33 -14.43 12.24
N GLU A 176 -2.31 -15.13 13.38
CA GLU A 176 -1.14 -15.22 14.25
C GLU A 176 0.02 -16.00 13.59
N ALA A 177 -0.29 -16.99 12.76
CA ALA A 177 0.72 -17.82 12.10
C ALA A 177 1.51 -16.99 11.08
N LEU A 178 0.81 -16.23 10.25
CA LEU A 178 1.46 -15.29 9.33
C LEU A 178 2.18 -14.17 10.09
N CYS A 179 1.53 -13.59 11.12
CA CYS A 179 2.05 -12.42 11.81
C CYS A 179 3.33 -12.67 12.64
N SER A 180 3.47 -13.86 13.20
CA SER A 180 4.65 -14.29 13.96
C SER A 180 5.84 -14.66 13.06
N THR A 181 5.60 -14.89 11.77
CA THR A 181 6.65 -15.24 10.80
C THR A 181 7.63 -14.07 10.61
N ARG A 182 8.94 -14.38 10.69
CA ARG A 182 10.01 -13.43 10.38
C ARG A 182 10.12 -13.21 8.89
N LEU A 183 10.45 -11.99 8.46
CA LEU A 183 10.52 -11.68 7.03
C LEU A 183 11.59 -12.48 6.27
N ASP A 184 12.66 -12.94 6.93
CA ASP A 184 13.70 -13.78 6.32
C ASP A 184 13.29 -15.26 6.19
N GLU A 185 12.16 -15.64 6.78
CA GLU A 185 11.60 -17.00 6.75
C GLU A 185 10.25 -17.07 6.03
N LEU A 186 9.70 -15.90 5.66
CA LEU A 186 8.44 -15.79 4.94
C LEU A 186 8.60 -16.37 3.53
N SER A 187 7.81 -17.40 3.24
CA SER A 187 7.80 -18.06 1.94
C SER A 187 6.63 -17.61 1.06
N GLU A 188 6.73 -17.91 -0.24
CA GLU A 188 5.65 -17.69 -1.20
C GLU A 188 4.39 -18.48 -0.83
N GLY A 189 4.55 -19.76 -0.46
CA GLY A 189 3.45 -20.63 -0.06
C GLY A 189 2.62 -20.06 1.08
N GLN A 190 3.27 -19.51 2.11
CA GLN A 190 2.55 -18.88 3.24
C GLN A 190 1.70 -17.68 2.81
N LEU A 191 2.15 -16.90 1.81
CA LEU A 191 1.38 -15.77 1.29
C LEU A 191 0.20 -16.23 0.43
N VAL A 192 0.38 -17.32 -0.34
CA VAL A 192 -0.68 -17.95 -1.12
C VAL A 192 -1.74 -18.56 -0.20
N ASP A 193 -1.32 -19.32 0.82
CA ASP A 193 -2.22 -19.95 1.79
C ASP A 193 -3.05 -18.90 2.54
N TRP A 194 -2.40 -17.84 3.03
CA TRP A 194 -3.11 -16.72 3.66
C TRP A 194 -4.13 -16.07 2.71
N ARG A 195 -3.75 -15.87 1.44
CA ARG A 195 -4.63 -15.27 0.43
C ARG A 195 -5.86 -16.14 0.19
N SER A 196 -5.69 -17.44 0.06
CA SER A 196 -6.77 -18.41 -0.14
C SER A 196 -7.64 -18.58 1.10
N ALA A 197 -7.11 -18.33 2.29
CA ALA A 197 -7.87 -18.32 3.55
C ALA A 197 -8.73 -17.06 3.77
N LEU A 198 -8.64 -16.05 2.90
CA LEU A 198 -9.49 -14.86 2.99
C LEU A 198 -10.96 -15.23 2.78
N ASP A 199 -11.83 -14.66 3.62
CA ASP A 199 -13.28 -14.92 3.60
C ASP A 199 -13.88 -14.88 2.16
N PRO A 200 -14.44 -16.01 1.68
CA PRO A 200 -14.96 -16.13 0.32
C PRO A 200 -16.20 -15.24 0.08
N SER A 201 -16.91 -14.84 1.13
CA SER A 201 -18.07 -13.94 1.04
C SER A 201 -17.69 -12.49 0.71
N LEU A 202 -16.41 -12.12 0.88
CA LEU A 202 -15.92 -10.81 0.50
C LEU A 202 -15.92 -10.65 -1.02
N LYS A 203 -16.24 -9.45 -1.52
CA LYS A 203 -16.07 -9.14 -2.94
C LYS A 203 -14.62 -9.33 -3.37
N ALA A 204 -14.40 -9.84 -4.58
CA ALA A 204 -13.06 -10.05 -5.14
C ALA A 204 -12.23 -8.74 -5.16
N SER A 205 -12.84 -7.60 -5.54
CA SER A 205 -12.22 -6.28 -5.43
C SER A 205 -11.78 -5.90 -4.00
N ARG A 206 -12.50 -6.34 -2.97
CA ARG A 206 -12.13 -6.12 -1.56
C ARG A 206 -10.99 -7.05 -1.15
N ARG A 207 -11.03 -8.34 -1.49
CA ARG A 207 -9.90 -9.27 -1.28
C ARG A 207 -8.63 -8.72 -1.92
N ARG A 208 -8.70 -8.30 -3.19
CA ARG A 208 -7.58 -7.70 -3.92
C ARG A 208 -7.03 -6.44 -3.23
N ARG A 209 -7.89 -5.62 -2.63
CA ARG A 209 -7.45 -4.45 -1.85
C ARG A 209 -6.66 -4.87 -0.61
N ILE A 210 -7.14 -5.87 0.14
CA ILE A 210 -6.46 -6.38 1.34
C ILE A 210 -5.06 -6.89 0.97
N ALA A 211 -4.95 -7.73 -0.06
CA ALA A 211 -3.66 -8.23 -0.54
C ALA A 211 -2.73 -7.11 -1.01
N ASN A 212 -3.23 -6.09 -1.70
CA ASN A 212 -2.43 -4.94 -2.11
C ASN A 212 -1.93 -4.10 -0.92
N ASP A 213 -2.72 -3.95 0.15
CA ASP A 213 -2.28 -3.24 1.35
C ASP A 213 -1.19 -4.06 2.10
N LEU A 214 -1.32 -5.39 2.19
CA LEU A 214 -0.27 -6.26 2.74
C LEU A 214 1.00 -6.20 1.89
N LYS A 215 0.85 -6.31 0.56
CA LYS A 215 1.94 -6.18 -0.41
C LYS A 215 2.68 -4.85 -0.24
N ALA A 216 1.95 -3.76 -0.02
CA ALA A 216 2.54 -2.45 0.21
C ALA A 216 3.32 -2.38 1.54
N ALA A 217 2.81 -3.00 2.61
CA ALA A 217 3.48 -3.09 3.90
C ALA A 217 4.79 -3.89 3.81
N LEU A 218 4.75 -5.10 3.22
CA LEU A 218 5.93 -5.95 3.04
C LEU A 218 6.97 -5.30 2.13
N ASN A 219 6.54 -4.64 1.05
CA ASN A 219 7.47 -3.87 0.20
C ASN A 219 8.07 -2.65 0.91
N ALA A 220 7.38 -2.05 1.89
CA ALA A 220 7.94 -0.99 2.71
C ALA A 220 9.04 -1.52 3.62
N ALA A 221 8.80 -2.63 4.30
CA ALA A 221 9.81 -3.32 5.11
C ALA A 221 10.99 -3.82 4.26
N HIS A 222 10.73 -4.39 3.08
CA HIS A 222 11.79 -4.81 2.15
C HIS A 222 12.72 -3.68 1.76
N ARG A 223 12.19 -2.47 1.54
CA ARG A 223 13.03 -1.29 1.24
C ARG A 223 13.86 -0.83 2.44
N ALA A 224 13.32 -0.94 3.65
CA ALA A 224 14.02 -0.55 4.87
C ALA A 224 15.15 -1.54 5.23
N ASP A 225 14.89 -2.84 5.11
CA ASP A 225 15.77 -3.90 5.59
C ASP A 225 16.37 -4.75 4.46
N ARG A 226 16.49 -4.19 3.26
CA ARG A 226 16.91 -4.92 2.04
C ARG A 226 18.18 -5.76 2.21
N ARG A 227 19.15 -5.28 2.99
CA ARG A 227 20.45 -5.95 3.21
C ARG A 227 20.33 -7.21 4.07
N ARG A 228 19.28 -7.32 4.87
CA ARG A 228 19.07 -8.40 5.83
C ARG A 228 18.08 -9.46 5.34
N LEU A 229 17.40 -9.20 4.24
CA LEU A 229 16.36 -10.06 3.68
C LEU A 229 16.89 -10.85 2.48
N PRO A 230 16.24 -11.98 2.13
CA PRO A 230 16.58 -12.74 0.94
C PRO A 230 16.57 -11.86 -0.33
N PRO A 231 17.53 -12.05 -1.27
CA PRO A 231 17.59 -11.26 -2.50
C PRO A 231 16.33 -11.34 -3.37
N ASP A 232 15.65 -12.48 -3.30
CA ASP A 232 14.40 -12.84 -4.00
C ASP A 232 13.13 -12.43 -3.23
N PHE A 233 13.25 -11.82 -2.04
CA PHE A 233 12.09 -11.45 -1.22
C PHE A 233 11.08 -10.53 -1.95
N GLY A 234 11.57 -9.66 -2.84
CA GLY A 234 10.72 -8.85 -3.69
C GLY A 234 9.85 -9.67 -4.65
N GLU A 235 10.38 -10.79 -5.16
CA GLU A 235 9.64 -11.72 -6.03
C GLU A 235 8.67 -12.57 -5.21
N ILE A 236 9.07 -13.06 -4.04
CA ILE A 236 8.19 -13.75 -3.07
C ILE A 236 6.93 -12.92 -2.79
N ILE A 237 7.09 -11.64 -2.46
CA ILE A 237 5.96 -10.72 -2.25
C ILE A 237 5.12 -10.55 -3.53
N LYS A 238 5.80 -10.46 -4.68
CA LYS A 238 5.14 -10.15 -5.95
C LYS A 238 4.24 -11.30 -6.39
N VAL A 239 4.76 -12.53 -6.35
CA VAL A 239 4.10 -13.76 -6.77
C VAL A 239 3.10 -14.22 -5.70
N GLY A 240 3.50 -14.34 -4.44
CA GLY A 240 2.62 -14.82 -3.37
C GLY A 240 1.39 -13.95 -3.12
N LEU A 241 1.45 -12.66 -3.47
CA LEU A 241 0.32 -11.71 -3.40
C LEU A 241 -0.16 -11.26 -4.79
N ALA A 242 0.12 -12.02 -5.84
CA ALA A 242 -0.50 -11.81 -7.14
C ALA A 242 -2.02 -12.03 -7.05
N ALA A 243 -2.78 -11.26 -7.83
CA ALA A 243 -4.20 -11.49 -7.94
C ALA A 243 -4.43 -12.61 -8.94
N GLU A 244 -4.87 -13.78 -8.46
CA GLU A 244 -5.22 -14.95 -9.29
C GLU A 244 -6.70 -15.27 -9.16
N GLY A 245 -7.23 -16.10 -10.09
CA GLY A 245 -8.59 -16.67 -10.13
C GLY A 245 -9.63 -16.03 -9.20
N GLU A 246 -9.62 -16.41 -7.93
CA GLU A 246 -10.52 -15.98 -6.85
C GLU A 246 -10.57 -14.46 -6.56
N MET A 247 -9.57 -13.70 -6.99
CA MET A 247 -9.46 -12.24 -6.87
C MET A 247 -9.67 -11.50 -8.18
N VAL A 248 -9.82 -12.22 -9.29
CA VAL A 248 -10.12 -11.67 -10.59
C VAL A 248 -11.65 -11.70 -10.75
N GLU A 249 -12.26 -10.52 -10.79
CA GLU A 249 -13.67 -10.42 -11.18
C GLU A 249 -13.75 -10.83 -12.66
N THR A 250 -14.30 -12.01 -12.96
CA THR A 250 -14.49 -12.55 -14.31
C THR A 250 -15.74 -12.02 -15.01
N GLY A 251 -16.42 -11.02 -14.44
CA GLY A 251 -17.62 -10.40 -15.00
C GLY A 251 -17.44 -8.90 -15.25
N GLU A 252 -18.13 -8.40 -16.26
CA GLU A 252 -18.45 -6.98 -16.44
C GLU A 252 -19.24 -6.48 -15.22
N VAL A 253 -18.53 -6.07 -14.16
CA VAL A 253 -19.14 -5.47 -12.96
C VAL A 253 -18.43 -4.18 -12.58
N ALA A 254 -17.92 -3.44 -13.56
CA ALA A 254 -17.99 -1.99 -13.39
C ALA A 254 -19.49 -1.69 -13.40
N ARG A 255 -20.06 -1.18 -12.29
CA ARG A 255 -21.41 -0.59 -12.36
C ARG A 255 -21.41 0.32 -13.59
N ASP A 256 -22.36 0.12 -14.50
CA ASP A 256 -22.49 1.00 -15.65
C ASP A 256 -22.45 2.44 -15.16
N ASN A 257 -21.68 3.27 -15.86
CA ASN A 257 -21.56 4.67 -15.50
C ASN A 257 -22.97 5.26 -15.50
N GLN A 258 -23.41 5.76 -14.35
CA GLN A 258 -24.71 6.41 -14.22
C GLN A 258 -24.64 7.76 -14.94
N ILE A 259 -25.05 7.77 -16.20
CA ILE A 259 -25.14 8.98 -17.01
C ILE A 259 -26.55 9.53 -16.85
N LEU A 260 -26.64 10.71 -16.26
CA LEU A 260 -27.88 11.45 -16.05
C LEU A 260 -28.07 12.47 -17.16
N ASP A 261 -29.30 12.61 -17.63
CA ASP A 261 -29.74 13.67 -18.53
C ASP A 261 -29.62 15.06 -17.90
N ASP A 262 -29.45 16.08 -18.73
CA ASP A 262 -29.26 17.45 -18.28
C ASP A 262 -30.45 17.97 -17.47
N ASP A 263 -31.68 17.57 -17.81
CA ASP A 263 -32.88 17.96 -17.05
C ASP A 263 -32.92 17.33 -15.66
N ILE A 264 -32.52 16.06 -15.54
CA ILE A 264 -32.38 15.39 -14.24
C ILE A 264 -31.31 16.08 -13.40
N VAL A 265 -30.18 16.46 -14.01
CA VAL A 265 -29.13 17.22 -13.31
C VAL A 265 -29.64 18.57 -12.82
N ARG A 266 -30.43 19.30 -13.63
CA ARG A 266 -31.06 20.56 -13.21
C ARG A 266 -32.03 20.35 -12.05
N GLN A 267 -32.86 19.31 -12.10
CA GLN A 267 -33.80 18.95 -11.02
C GLN A 267 -33.08 18.59 -9.71
N ILE A 268 -31.99 17.83 -9.79
CA ILE A 268 -31.13 17.52 -8.63
C ILE A 268 -30.61 18.81 -8.00
N VAL A 269 -30.10 19.73 -8.80
CA VAL A 269 -29.52 21.00 -8.32
C VAL A 269 -30.59 21.89 -7.69
N SER A 270 -31.73 22.11 -8.37
CA SER A 270 -32.80 22.96 -7.85
C SER A 270 -33.36 22.42 -6.53
N THR A 271 -33.65 21.12 -6.49
CA THR A 271 -34.19 20.44 -5.30
C THR A 271 -33.19 20.45 -4.15
N ALA A 272 -31.90 20.34 -4.42
CA ALA A 272 -30.87 20.46 -3.40
C ALA A 272 -30.78 21.89 -2.81
N ILE A 273 -30.93 22.92 -3.65
CA ILE A 273 -30.95 24.33 -3.20
C ILE A 273 -32.16 24.62 -2.31
N GLU A 274 -33.34 24.10 -2.68
CA GLU A 274 -34.55 24.19 -1.86
C GLU A 274 -34.39 23.50 -0.50
N GLN A 275 -33.74 22.32 -0.49
CA GLN A 275 -33.53 21.54 0.72
C GLN A 275 -32.55 22.20 1.69
N ASP A 276 -31.40 22.65 1.18
CA ASP A 276 -30.36 23.34 1.95
C ASP A 276 -29.48 24.16 0.98
N PRO A 277 -29.47 25.50 1.06
CA PRO A 277 -28.69 26.33 0.15
C PRO A 277 -27.18 26.01 0.11
N ASP A 278 -26.58 25.54 1.20
CA ASP A 278 -25.17 25.17 1.24
C ASP A 278 -24.91 23.84 0.52
N LEU A 279 -25.80 22.87 0.73
CA LEU A 279 -25.80 21.60 0.00
C LEU A 279 -26.01 21.85 -1.50
N GLY A 280 -27.00 22.69 -1.83
CA GLY A 280 -27.31 23.10 -3.19
C GLY A 280 -26.11 23.69 -3.92
N ARG A 281 -25.37 24.61 -3.29
CA ARG A 281 -24.13 25.16 -3.87
C ARG A 281 -23.03 24.11 -4.06
N MET A 282 -22.87 23.17 -3.13
CA MET A 282 -21.93 22.06 -3.27
C MET A 282 -22.30 21.17 -4.47
N ILE A 283 -23.56 20.77 -4.59
CA ILE A 283 -24.06 19.93 -5.68
C ILE A 283 -24.00 20.66 -7.02
N LEU A 284 -24.36 21.94 -7.06
CA LEU A 284 -24.20 22.81 -8.23
C LEU A 284 -22.75 22.83 -8.71
N CYS A 285 -21.79 23.03 -7.81
CA CYS A 285 -20.37 23.03 -8.18
C CYS A 285 -19.90 21.65 -8.67
N LEU A 286 -20.38 20.55 -8.07
CA LEU A 286 -20.10 19.19 -8.54
C LEU A 286 -20.61 18.98 -9.98
N ALA A 287 -21.84 19.40 -10.26
CA ALA A 287 -22.48 19.28 -11.58
C ALA A 287 -21.81 20.16 -12.63
N ALA A 288 -21.48 21.41 -12.28
CA ALA A 288 -20.88 22.39 -13.19
C ALA A 288 -19.43 22.07 -13.55
N THR A 289 -18.70 21.39 -12.67
CA THR A 289 -17.26 21.15 -12.87
C THR A 289 -16.87 19.69 -13.11
N GLY A 290 -17.74 18.74 -12.76
CA GLY A 290 -17.40 17.32 -12.70
C GLY A 290 -16.28 17.00 -11.70
N ALA A 291 -15.95 17.92 -10.78
CA ALA A 291 -14.90 17.74 -9.80
C ALA A 291 -15.26 16.69 -8.74
N ARG A 292 -14.26 16.15 -8.03
CA ARG A 292 -14.52 15.31 -6.86
C ARG A 292 -14.85 16.20 -5.66
N PHE A 293 -15.70 15.73 -4.75
CA PHE A 293 -16.00 16.41 -3.49
C PHE A 293 -14.73 16.81 -2.71
N SER A 294 -13.72 15.93 -2.68
CA SER A 294 -12.44 16.19 -2.02
C SER A 294 -11.61 17.31 -2.65
N GLN A 295 -11.91 17.71 -3.88
CA GLN A 295 -11.33 18.86 -4.55
C GLN A 295 -12.13 20.13 -4.19
N LEU A 296 -13.46 20.10 -4.36
CA LEU A 296 -14.32 21.25 -4.10
C LEU A 296 -14.28 21.72 -2.65
N ARG A 297 -14.25 20.80 -1.67
CA ARG A 297 -14.16 21.17 -0.24
C ARG A 297 -12.90 21.95 0.14
N ARG A 298 -11.88 21.96 -0.74
CA ARG A 298 -10.60 22.65 -0.53
C ARG A 298 -10.49 23.95 -1.32
N MET A 299 -11.49 24.26 -2.14
CA MET A 299 -11.49 25.52 -2.86
C MET A 299 -11.60 26.67 -1.88
N LYS A 300 -10.88 27.73 -2.20
CA LYS A 300 -10.87 28.99 -1.46
C LYS A 300 -11.60 30.06 -2.25
N VAL A 301 -11.97 31.15 -1.60
CA VAL A 301 -12.64 32.30 -2.26
C VAL A 301 -11.86 32.76 -3.48
N ARG A 302 -10.52 32.83 -3.42
CA ARG A 302 -9.65 33.19 -4.57
C ARG A 302 -9.73 32.25 -5.78
N ASP A 303 -10.19 31.01 -5.57
CA ASP A 303 -10.31 30.01 -6.63
C ASP A 303 -11.60 30.24 -7.45
N ALA A 304 -12.55 31.03 -6.94
CA ALA A 304 -13.76 31.45 -7.65
C ALA A 304 -13.54 32.75 -8.43
N GLN A 305 -13.02 32.62 -9.65
CA GLN A 305 -12.73 33.75 -10.53
C GLN A 305 -13.97 34.16 -11.33
N LEU A 306 -14.97 34.68 -10.62
CA LEU A 306 -16.31 34.96 -11.16
C LEU A 306 -16.28 35.97 -12.33
N SER A 307 -15.42 36.99 -12.29
CA SER A 307 -15.23 37.95 -13.40
C SER A 307 -14.69 37.29 -14.67
N MET A 308 -13.88 36.23 -14.51
CA MET A 308 -13.34 35.42 -15.60
C MET A 308 -14.23 34.23 -15.95
N ARG A 309 -15.43 34.11 -15.35
CA ARG A 309 -16.38 33.00 -15.54
C ARG A 309 -15.71 31.62 -15.40
N ARG A 310 -14.84 31.44 -14.39
CA ARG A 310 -14.16 30.16 -14.15
C ARG A 310 -13.94 29.85 -12.68
N LEU A 311 -13.88 28.55 -12.40
CA LEU A 311 -13.45 27.99 -11.12
C LEU A 311 -12.08 27.32 -11.30
N LEU A 312 -11.16 27.58 -10.37
CA LEU A 312 -9.88 26.89 -10.31
C LEU A 312 -10.02 25.66 -9.40
N VAL A 313 -10.26 24.49 -9.98
CA VAL A 313 -10.45 23.26 -9.22
C VAL A 313 -9.08 22.68 -8.83
N PRO A 314 -8.77 22.52 -7.53
CA PRO A 314 -7.46 22.02 -7.11
C PRO A 314 -7.29 20.55 -7.52
N HIS A 315 -6.12 20.18 -8.03
CA HIS A 315 -5.81 18.80 -8.40
C HIS A 315 -6.00 17.83 -7.23
N SER A 316 -6.41 16.60 -7.53
CA SER A 316 -6.59 15.55 -6.55
C SER A 316 -5.27 15.24 -5.83
N ARG A 317 -5.38 14.94 -4.53
CA ARG A 317 -4.23 14.43 -3.76
C ARG A 317 -3.93 12.94 -4.04
N LYS A 318 -4.66 12.32 -4.98
CA LYS A 318 -4.49 10.94 -5.40
C LYS A 318 -3.28 10.82 -6.34
N GLY A 319 -2.46 9.78 -6.15
CA GLY A 319 -1.33 9.47 -7.02
C GLY A 319 0.04 9.74 -6.37
N ARG A 320 1.10 9.25 -7.03
CA ARG A 320 2.49 9.39 -6.57
C ARG A 320 3.08 10.78 -6.85
N ASN A 321 2.69 11.43 -7.96
CA ASN A 321 3.13 12.77 -8.32
C ASN A 321 2.06 13.79 -7.96
N ARG A 322 2.22 14.40 -6.78
CA ARG A 322 1.30 15.41 -6.24
C ARG A 322 1.76 16.80 -6.67
N SER A 323 1.62 17.16 -7.94
CA SER A 323 1.85 18.55 -8.32
C SER A 323 0.75 19.42 -7.70
N ALA A 324 1.12 20.40 -6.88
CA ALA A 324 0.20 21.46 -6.52
C ALA A 324 -0.22 22.16 -7.81
N GLY A 325 -1.52 22.19 -8.10
CA GLY A 325 -2.03 22.67 -9.38
C GLY A 325 -3.54 22.78 -9.38
N TYR A 326 -4.05 23.39 -10.44
CA TYR A 326 -5.45 23.69 -10.62
C TYR A 326 -5.88 23.39 -12.05
N SER A 327 -7.07 22.80 -12.19
CA SER A 327 -7.78 22.69 -13.47
C SER A 327 -8.74 23.88 -13.59
N PRO A 328 -8.55 24.79 -14.56
CA PRO A 328 -9.51 25.86 -14.80
C PRO A 328 -10.75 25.29 -15.49
N VAL A 329 -11.93 25.52 -14.91
CA VAL A 329 -13.21 25.09 -15.46
C VAL A 329 -14.11 26.30 -15.68
N ARG A 330 -14.59 26.48 -16.92
CA ARG A 330 -15.54 27.56 -17.25
C ARG A 330 -16.90 27.25 -16.63
N ILE A 331 -17.58 28.29 -16.15
CA ILE A 331 -18.89 28.17 -15.50
C ILE A 331 -19.92 29.11 -16.11
N GLY A 332 -21.18 28.69 -16.02
CA GLY A 332 -22.34 29.46 -16.48
C GLY A 332 -22.73 30.61 -15.56
N PRO A 333 -23.61 31.52 -16.03
CA PRO A 333 -24.11 32.64 -15.26
C PRO A 333 -24.87 32.21 -13.99
N ASP A 334 -25.61 31.11 -14.06
CA ASP A 334 -26.32 30.46 -12.94
C ASP A 334 -25.37 30.11 -11.78
N VAL A 335 -24.21 29.51 -12.09
CA VAL A 335 -23.19 29.18 -11.09
C VAL A 335 -22.57 30.44 -10.49
N ILE A 336 -22.36 31.47 -11.32
CA ILE A 336 -21.81 32.76 -10.88
C ILE A 336 -22.77 33.42 -9.88
N GLU A 337 -24.06 33.45 -10.18
CA GLU A 337 -25.09 34.01 -9.33
C GLU A 337 -25.18 33.28 -7.99
N ALA A 338 -25.19 31.95 -8.01
CA ALA A 338 -25.23 31.14 -6.80
C ALA A 338 -24.01 31.32 -5.88
N LEU A 339 -22.83 31.60 -6.47
CA LEU A 339 -21.57 31.78 -5.73
C LEU A 339 -21.26 33.22 -5.34
N ARG A 340 -21.92 34.22 -5.95
CA ARG A 340 -21.68 35.64 -5.64
C ARG A 340 -21.77 35.96 -4.13
N PRO A 341 -22.79 35.46 -3.39
CA PRO A 341 -22.86 35.70 -1.94
C PRO A 341 -21.74 35.02 -1.15
N MET A 342 -21.09 34.00 -1.70
CA MET A 342 -20.00 33.25 -1.04
C MET A 342 -18.63 33.90 -1.23
N VAL A 343 -18.53 34.92 -2.07
CA VAL A 343 -17.27 35.64 -2.37
C VAL A 343 -17.31 37.07 -1.83
N ALA A 344 -18.49 37.71 -1.85
CA ALA A 344 -18.64 39.10 -1.42
C ALA A 344 -18.19 39.32 0.03
N GLY A 345 -17.26 40.26 0.23
CA GLY A 345 -16.76 40.65 1.56
C GLY A 345 -15.90 39.61 2.28
N ARG A 346 -15.53 38.49 1.64
CA ARG A 346 -14.74 37.42 2.25
C ARG A 346 -13.29 37.44 1.78
N ARG A 347 -12.37 37.01 2.65
CA ARG A 347 -10.93 36.98 2.34
C ARG A 347 -10.62 35.88 1.34
N ALA A 348 -9.60 36.13 0.53
CA ALA A 348 -9.11 35.24 -0.52
C ALA A 348 -8.74 33.83 -0.02
N ASP A 349 -8.30 33.69 1.23
CA ASP A 349 -7.80 32.45 1.82
C ASP A 349 -8.86 31.59 2.53
N GLU A 350 -10.07 32.12 2.71
CA GLU A 350 -11.21 31.43 3.33
C GLU A 350 -11.78 30.32 2.44
N PRO A 351 -12.43 29.28 3.02
CA PRO A 351 -13.11 28.23 2.26
C PRO A 351 -14.23 28.81 1.37
N LEU A 352 -14.24 28.48 0.07
CA LEU A 352 -15.29 28.95 -0.83
C LEU A 352 -16.67 28.43 -0.42
N LEU A 353 -16.74 27.12 -0.14
CA LEU A 353 -17.96 26.42 0.22
C LEU A 353 -17.93 26.10 1.71
N GLU A 354 -18.91 26.63 2.43
CA GLU A 354 -19.10 26.40 3.86
C GLU A 354 -20.47 25.80 4.11
N ARG A 355 -20.68 25.32 5.33
CA ARG A 355 -21.98 24.92 5.83
C ARG A 355 -22.11 25.23 7.31
N TRP A 356 -23.33 25.16 7.84
CA TRP A 356 -23.56 25.17 9.27
C TRP A 356 -22.95 23.95 9.96
N ARG A 357 -22.04 24.19 10.90
CA ARG A 357 -21.57 23.21 11.88
C ARG A 357 -22.51 23.27 13.08
N HIS A 358 -22.75 22.11 13.68
CA HIS A 358 -23.63 21.97 14.82
C HIS A 358 -22.81 21.53 16.03
N LYS A 359 -23.16 22.05 17.21
CA LYS A 359 -22.64 21.56 18.49
C LYS A 359 -23.76 20.86 19.25
N GLN A 360 -23.40 19.79 19.94
CA GLN A 360 -24.33 19.12 20.83
C GLN A 360 -24.43 19.93 22.12
N VAL A 361 -25.64 20.31 22.51
CA VAL A 361 -25.92 21.06 23.75
C VAL A 361 -26.67 20.22 24.78
N GLY A 362 -27.19 19.06 24.38
CA GLY A 362 -27.86 18.10 25.24
C GLY A 362 -27.99 16.72 24.59
N PRO A 363 -28.61 15.74 25.25
CA PRO A 363 -28.92 14.45 24.65
C PRO A 363 -29.78 14.64 23.39
N ALA A 364 -29.28 14.21 22.23
CA ALA A 364 -29.92 14.37 20.92
C ALA A 364 -30.24 15.82 20.48
N GLU A 365 -29.82 16.84 21.22
CA GLU A 365 -30.06 18.25 20.90
C GLU A 365 -28.82 18.87 20.23
N TRP A 366 -29.02 19.35 19.00
CA TRP A 366 -27.97 19.94 18.18
C TRP A 366 -28.40 21.32 17.72
N VAL A 367 -27.58 22.32 18.05
CA VAL A 367 -27.82 23.71 17.63
C VAL A 367 -26.75 24.14 16.64
N ARG A 368 -27.12 25.07 15.74
CA ARG A 368 -26.17 25.72 14.85
C ARG A 368 -25.15 26.48 15.69
N ASP A 369 -23.88 26.23 15.41
CA ASP A 369 -22.75 26.82 16.13
C ASP A 369 -22.08 27.88 15.27
N ARG A 370 -21.47 27.46 14.17
CA ARG A 370 -20.72 28.36 13.28
C ARG A 370 -20.75 27.89 11.83
N ARG A 371 -20.38 28.79 10.93
CA ARG A 371 -19.99 28.45 9.57
C ARG A 371 -18.65 27.72 9.59
N GLY A 372 -18.51 26.69 8.75
CA GLY A 372 -17.25 25.98 8.64
C GLY A 372 -17.17 25.14 7.37
N GLU A 373 -15.98 24.63 7.11
CA GLU A 373 -15.68 23.83 5.93
C GLU A 373 -16.38 22.47 5.91
N TRP A 374 -16.48 21.91 4.70
CA TRP A 374 -16.92 20.55 4.47
C TRP A 374 -15.79 19.55 4.79
N THR A 375 -16.04 18.60 5.70
CA THR A 375 -14.96 17.75 6.24
C THR A 375 -14.86 16.38 5.57
N SER A 376 -15.99 15.76 5.24
CA SER A 376 -16.03 14.39 4.72
C SER A 376 -17.12 14.20 3.69
N ALA A 377 -16.91 13.31 2.72
CA ALA A 377 -17.95 12.96 1.74
C ALA A 377 -19.18 12.31 2.39
N ALA A 378 -19.02 11.73 3.60
CA ALA A 378 -20.13 11.20 4.40
C ALA A 378 -21.19 12.28 4.74
N GLU A 379 -20.78 13.55 4.72
CA GLU A 379 -21.69 14.69 4.89
C GLU A 379 -22.72 14.84 3.76
N LEU A 380 -22.47 14.24 2.59
CA LEU A 380 -23.43 14.17 1.49
C LEU A 380 -24.37 12.97 1.60
N THR A 381 -24.01 11.90 2.32
CA THR A 381 -24.72 10.62 2.26
C THR A 381 -26.21 10.73 2.59
N ARG A 382 -26.54 11.26 3.77
CA ARG A 382 -27.94 11.43 4.21
C ARG A 382 -28.72 12.43 3.36
N PRO A 383 -28.23 13.67 3.15
CA PRO A 383 -28.99 14.64 2.35
C PRO A 383 -29.15 14.20 0.89
N TRP A 384 -28.14 13.53 0.30
CA TRP A 384 -28.25 12.98 -1.05
C TRP A 384 -29.26 11.84 -1.14
N ALA A 385 -29.33 10.96 -0.13
CA ALA A 385 -30.34 9.91 -0.10
C ALA A 385 -31.76 10.48 -0.06
N ALA A 386 -32.00 11.49 0.77
CA ALA A 386 -33.29 12.19 0.82
C ALA A 386 -33.63 12.90 -0.50
N LEU A 387 -32.62 13.49 -1.16
CA LEU A 387 -32.77 14.09 -2.49
C LEU A 387 -33.17 13.05 -3.55
N CYS A 388 -32.48 11.91 -3.58
CA CYS A 388 -32.80 10.81 -4.47
C CYS A 388 -34.21 10.25 -4.21
N GLU A 389 -34.61 10.12 -2.95
CA GLU A 389 -35.96 9.69 -2.59
C GLU A 389 -37.03 10.66 -3.09
N LYS A 390 -36.84 11.98 -2.87
CA LYS A 390 -37.76 13.02 -3.36
C LYS A 390 -37.90 13.03 -4.89
N LEU A 391 -36.84 12.66 -5.61
CA LEU A 391 -36.80 12.67 -7.08
C LEU A 391 -37.05 11.30 -7.72
N GLY A 392 -37.26 10.23 -6.94
CA GLY A 392 -37.38 8.87 -7.47
C GLY A 392 -36.10 8.30 -8.09
N LEU A 393 -34.93 8.84 -7.75
CA LEU A 393 -33.62 8.48 -8.33
C LEU A 393 -32.91 7.39 -7.52
N GLY A 394 -33.55 6.22 -7.42
CA GLY A 394 -33.03 5.07 -6.67
C GLY A 394 -31.63 4.65 -7.11
N GLY A 395 -30.69 4.55 -6.17
CA GLY A 395 -29.33 4.05 -6.42
C GLY A 395 -28.37 5.01 -7.14
N VAL A 396 -28.83 6.21 -7.54
CA VAL A 396 -27.98 7.25 -8.11
C VAL A 396 -27.05 7.81 -7.03
N VAL A 397 -25.75 7.86 -7.31
CA VAL A 397 -24.75 8.40 -6.38
C VAL A 397 -24.26 9.79 -6.81
N PRO A 398 -23.72 10.64 -5.91
CA PRO A 398 -23.22 11.97 -6.30
C PRO A 398 -22.16 11.93 -7.41
N TYR A 399 -21.43 10.81 -7.51
CA TYR A 399 -20.39 10.61 -8.52
C TYR A 399 -20.96 10.49 -9.95
N ALA A 400 -22.27 10.26 -10.11
CA ALA A 400 -22.97 10.30 -11.40
C ALA A 400 -22.85 11.68 -12.08
N LEU A 401 -22.89 12.78 -11.31
CA LEU A 401 -22.71 14.13 -11.83
C LEU A 401 -21.38 14.31 -12.57
N ARG A 402 -20.33 13.64 -12.08
CA ARG A 402 -19.02 13.62 -12.75
C ARG A 402 -19.05 12.76 -14.01
N HIS A 403 -19.70 11.62 -13.99
CA HIS A 403 -19.85 10.78 -15.18
C HIS A 403 -20.61 11.53 -16.28
N SER A 404 -21.76 12.16 -15.95
CA SER A 404 -22.51 13.03 -16.87
C SER A 404 -21.67 14.17 -17.43
N SER A 405 -20.90 14.88 -16.60
CA SER A 405 -20.04 15.99 -17.06
C SER A 405 -18.97 15.53 -18.06
N ILE A 406 -18.37 14.34 -17.86
CA ILE A 406 -17.41 13.77 -18.81
C ILE A 406 -18.09 13.41 -20.13
N VAL A 407 -19.23 12.71 -20.07
CA VAL A 407 -19.97 12.30 -21.27
C VAL A 407 -20.48 13.51 -22.05
N ARG A 408 -21.00 14.55 -21.38
CA ARG A 408 -21.41 15.80 -22.01
C ARG A 408 -20.26 16.45 -22.79
N GLY A 409 -19.06 16.47 -22.21
CA GLY A 409 -17.88 17.00 -22.90
C GLY A 409 -17.50 16.20 -24.15
N ILE A 410 -17.60 14.86 -24.08
CA ILE A 410 -17.34 13.97 -25.20
C ILE A 410 -18.38 14.15 -26.30
N ALA A 411 -19.68 14.15 -25.95
CA ALA A 411 -20.78 14.36 -26.89
C ALA A 411 -20.74 15.73 -27.56
N ALA A 412 -20.22 16.76 -26.86
CA ALA A 412 -19.99 18.08 -27.45
C ALA A 412 -18.75 18.14 -28.38
N GLY A 413 -18.08 17.01 -28.65
CA GLY A 413 -16.92 16.93 -29.53
C GLY A 413 -15.65 17.58 -28.94
N LEU A 414 -15.56 17.76 -27.62
CA LEU A 414 -14.36 18.33 -27.00
C LEU A 414 -13.18 17.35 -27.12
N PRO A 415 -11.95 17.83 -27.39
CA PRO A 415 -10.78 16.95 -27.42
C PRO A 415 -10.64 16.15 -26.13
N ILE A 416 -10.44 14.83 -26.21
CA ILE A 416 -10.37 13.94 -25.04
C ILE A 416 -9.32 14.41 -24.02
N ARG A 417 -8.19 14.96 -24.49
CA ARG A 417 -7.16 15.55 -23.62
C ARG A 417 -7.69 16.74 -22.81
N LEU A 418 -8.54 17.57 -23.39
CA LEU A 418 -9.18 18.70 -22.70
C LEU A 418 -10.16 18.18 -21.64
N VAL A 419 -11.02 17.22 -21.99
CA VAL A 419 -11.96 16.59 -21.04
C VAL A 419 -11.20 15.97 -19.87
N ALA A 420 -10.09 15.28 -20.14
CA ALA A 420 -9.21 14.70 -19.12
C ALA A 420 -8.62 15.75 -18.17
N ALA A 421 -8.09 16.84 -18.72
CA ALA A 421 -7.48 17.92 -17.96
C ALA A 421 -8.50 18.64 -17.06
N MET A 422 -9.70 18.95 -17.59
CA MET A 422 -10.77 19.58 -16.83
C MET A 422 -11.22 18.74 -15.64
N HIS A 423 -11.25 17.42 -15.80
CA HIS A 423 -11.73 16.50 -14.78
C HIS A 423 -10.60 15.95 -13.88
N ASP A 424 -9.35 16.38 -14.04
CA ASP A 424 -8.21 15.86 -13.26
C ASP A 424 -8.17 14.32 -13.31
N THR A 425 -8.09 13.81 -14.54
CA THR A 425 -7.96 12.38 -14.88
C THR A 425 -7.03 12.22 -16.07
N SER A 426 -6.61 10.98 -16.37
CA SER A 426 -5.82 10.68 -17.57
C SER A 426 -6.71 10.32 -18.76
N VAL A 427 -6.18 10.51 -19.97
CA VAL A 427 -6.79 10.06 -21.23
C VAL A 427 -7.07 8.56 -21.19
N ALA A 428 -6.08 7.75 -20.78
CA ALA A 428 -6.25 6.31 -20.64
C ALA A 428 -7.40 5.91 -19.68
N MET A 429 -7.67 6.71 -18.64
CA MET A 429 -8.82 6.47 -17.77
C MET A 429 -10.14 6.86 -18.44
N ILE A 430 -10.17 7.87 -19.31
CA ILE A 430 -11.37 8.19 -20.07
C ILE A 430 -11.64 7.08 -21.09
N GLU A 431 -10.65 6.70 -21.89
CA GLU A 431 -10.76 5.64 -22.88
C GLU A 431 -11.22 4.32 -22.26
N LYS A 432 -10.65 3.94 -21.11
CA LYS A 432 -11.02 2.69 -20.43
C LYS A 432 -12.47 2.66 -19.94
N HIS A 433 -13.00 3.78 -19.47
CA HIS A 433 -14.28 3.82 -18.76
C HIS A 433 -15.42 4.41 -19.57
N TYR A 434 -15.15 5.15 -20.63
CA TYR A 434 -16.14 5.85 -21.45
C TYR A 434 -15.96 5.54 -22.94
N SER A 435 -15.27 4.45 -23.28
CA SER A 435 -15.07 3.99 -24.67
C SER A 435 -16.37 4.01 -25.47
N ARG A 436 -17.45 3.44 -24.91
CA ARG A 436 -18.79 3.44 -25.51
C ARG A 436 -19.24 4.84 -25.93
N TRP A 437 -19.18 5.80 -25.00
CA TRP A 437 -19.60 7.19 -25.24
C TRP A 437 -18.65 7.96 -26.15
N ILE A 438 -17.37 7.58 -26.22
CA ILE A 438 -16.44 8.12 -27.21
C ILE A 438 -16.88 7.69 -28.60
N VAL A 439 -17.21 6.41 -28.80
CA VAL A 439 -17.68 5.93 -30.11
C VAL A 439 -18.99 6.62 -30.49
N GLU A 440 -20.00 6.57 -29.61
CA GLU A 440 -21.32 7.18 -29.84
C GLU A 440 -21.21 8.71 -30.07
N GLY A 441 -20.47 9.44 -29.22
CA GLY A 441 -20.34 10.90 -29.35
C GLY A 441 -19.54 11.36 -30.58
N LEU A 442 -18.75 10.48 -31.19
CA LEU A 442 -18.04 10.76 -32.44
C LEU A 442 -18.87 10.40 -33.68
N GLU A 443 -20.02 9.74 -33.54
CA GLU A 443 -20.89 9.41 -34.68
C GLU A 443 -21.41 10.68 -35.37
N ASP A 444 -21.81 11.70 -34.61
CA ASP A 444 -22.26 13.00 -35.15
C ASP A 444 -21.14 13.73 -35.92
N LEU A 445 -19.89 13.61 -35.46
CA LEU A 445 -18.73 14.15 -36.17
C LEU A 445 -18.42 13.36 -37.43
N THR A 446 -18.60 12.04 -37.38
CA THR A 446 -18.45 11.14 -38.53
C THR A 446 -19.51 11.44 -39.58
N ALA A 447 -20.77 11.68 -39.17
CA ALA A 447 -21.87 12.04 -40.05
C ALA A 447 -21.56 13.33 -40.85
N ARG A 448 -20.93 14.32 -40.23
CA ARG A 448 -20.51 15.56 -40.91
C ARG A 448 -19.37 15.35 -41.93
N ALA A 449 -18.59 14.29 -41.78
CA ALA A 449 -17.50 13.96 -42.70
C ALA A 449 -17.97 13.14 -43.92
N ILE A 450 -19.23 12.68 -43.93
CA ILE A 450 -19.81 11.94 -45.06
C ILE A 450 -19.98 12.91 -46.24
N ILE A 451 -19.36 12.56 -47.36
CA ILE A 451 -19.60 13.23 -48.65
C ILE A 451 -20.62 12.45 -49.49
N PRO A 452 -21.46 13.12 -50.29
CA PRO A 452 -22.29 12.45 -51.27
C PRO A 452 -21.40 11.73 -52.30
N LEU A 453 -21.60 10.42 -52.48
CA LEU A 453 -20.82 9.60 -53.43
C LEU A 453 -21.53 9.40 -54.77
N SER A 454 -22.84 9.60 -54.83
CA SER A 454 -23.58 9.74 -56.07
C SER A 454 -23.47 11.19 -56.54
N GLY A 455 -23.00 11.40 -57.78
CA GLY A 455 -22.92 12.72 -58.39
C GLY A 455 -24.27 13.43 -58.31
N ALA A 456 -24.27 14.71 -57.92
CA ALA A 456 -25.48 15.52 -57.90
C ALA A 456 -26.15 15.41 -59.28
N PRO A 457 -27.49 15.19 -59.37
CA PRO A 457 -28.17 15.26 -60.64
C PRO A 457 -27.91 16.65 -61.22
N VAL A 458 -27.35 16.68 -62.43
CA VAL A 458 -27.13 17.91 -63.19
C VAL A 458 -28.49 18.61 -63.27
N SER A 459 -28.63 19.71 -62.56
CA SER A 459 -29.78 20.60 -62.70
C SER A 459 -29.73 21.13 -64.12
N GLN A 460 -30.53 20.53 -65.01
CA GLN A 460 -30.85 21.14 -66.30
C GLN A 460 -31.76 22.33 -65.97
N ALA A 461 -31.16 23.51 -65.94
CA ALA A 461 -31.90 24.76 -66.06
C ALA A 461 -32.56 24.79 -67.45
N ALA A 462 -33.88 24.93 -67.47
CA ALA A 462 -34.68 25.28 -68.63
C ALA A 462 -35.24 26.68 -68.42
#